data_AF-A0A6J6GBZ3-F1
#
_entry.id   AF-A0A6J6GBZ3-F1
#
_cell.length_a   1.000
_cell.length_b   1.000
_cell.length_c   1.000
_cell.angle_alpha   90.00
_cell.angle_beta   90.00
_cell.angle_gamma   90.00
#
_symmetry.space_group_name_H-M   'P 1'
#
loop_
_entity.id
_entity.type
_entity.pdbx_description
1 polymer ?
#
loop_
_entity_poly.entity_id
_entity_poly.type
_entity_poly.pdbx_seq_one_letter_code
_entity_poly.pdbx_strand_id
1 'polypeptide(L)'
;MFAVDVCNLPATGGSTFVVVAGLFLLIAGVIVAHWVRQSAGRMSVVVAPLVLLGGLVLAPQVTDPCVSPTTTTTAATTTTVTPTSTTTTVAETTTTVTEATTTTTTTTTLAPALYQVGDPGPAGGTVFYVDMARAVGSQYFEAACAGWSDGTCGGDLTDPQKQWGCIGVEISGAAAAAIGTGKQNTDAIIDPVNGCPDSDIAARVADELVLGGQSDWFLPSIDELHEMYDVQTAIGGFSEDYYWSSTDDGGYSKRAQYFVGAFSQVGGTPNNNFYVRPVRSF
;
A
#
# COMPACT_ATOMS: atom_id res chain seq x y z
N MET A 1 -26.14 17.15 -44.81
CA MET A 1 -27.39 16.47 -45.23
C MET A 1 -26.96 15.16 -45.87
N PHE A 2 -27.59 14.05 -45.45
CA PHE A 2 -27.33 12.64 -45.81
C PHE A 2 -26.03 12.04 -45.28
N ALA A 3 -25.95 10.84 -44.72
CA ALA A 3 -26.87 9.94 -44.00
C ALA A 3 -25.93 8.85 -43.43
N VAL A 4 -26.06 8.51 -42.14
CA VAL A 4 -25.27 7.43 -41.52
C VAL A 4 -26.04 6.14 -41.72
N ASP A 5 -25.59 5.29 -42.64
CA ASP A 5 -26.15 3.93 -42.77
C ASP A 5 -25.43 2.98 -41.81
N VAL A 6 -26.22 2.48 -40.86
CA VAL A 6 -25.88 1.43 -39.91
C VAL A 6 -25.95 0.10 -40.64
N CYS A 7 -24.81 -0.56 -40.84
CA CYS A 7 -24.81 -1.95 -41.29
C CYS A 7 -24.92 -2.88 -40.08
N ASN A 8 -26.09 -3.51 -39.94
CA ASN A 8 -26.30 -4.70 -39.11
C ASN A 8 -25.48 -5.88 -39.68
N LEU A 9 -24.72 -6.55 -38.81
CA LEU A 9 -24.12 -7.86 -39.11
C LEU A 9 -25.19 -8.96 -39.05
N PRO A 10 -25.23 -9.90 -40.01
CA PRO A 10 -26.14 -11.03 -39.94
C PRO A 10 -25.68 -12.03 -38.87
N ALA A 11 -26.67 -12.53 -38.15
CA ALA A 11 -26.55 -13.63 -37.23
C ALA A 11 -26.36 -14.96 -37.98
N THR A 12 -25.58 -15.82 -37.33
CA THR A 12 -25.47 -17.28 -37.46
C THR A 12 -24.89 -17.90 -38.73
N GLY A 13 -23.87 -18.75 -38.51
CA GLY A 13 -23.71 -19.97 -39.30
C GLY A 13 -22.28 -20.29 -39.74
N GLY A 14 -21.76 -21.41 -39.23
CA GLY A 14 -21.14 -22.39 -40.14
C GLY A 14 -19.64 -22.58 -40.02
N SER A 15 -19.29 -23.76 -39.52
CA SER A 15 -17.98 -24.38 -39.47
C SER A 15 -17.32 -24.55 -40.86
N THR A 16 -16.76 -23.48 -41.42
CA THR A 16 -15.84 -23.57 -42.57
C THR A 16 -14.79 -22.46 -42.51
N PHE A 17 -13.86 -22.54 -41.54
CA PHE A 17 -12.65 -21.72 -41.56
C PHE A 17 -11.36 -22.51 -41.30
N VAL A 18 -11.46 -23.85 -41.24
CA VAL A 18 -10.33 -24.73 -40.89
C VAL A 18 -9.42 -25.05 -42.08
N VAL A 19 -9.65 -24.48 -43.28
CA VAL A 19 -8.86 -24.85 -44.47
C VAL A 19 -7.99 -23.71 -45.04
N VAL A 20 -8.13 -22.46 -44.58
CA VAL A 20 -7.29 -21.35 -45.09
C VAL A 20 -6.09 -21.01 -44.19
N ALA A 21 -6.02 -21.57 -42.97
CA ALA A 21 -4.87 -21.40 -42.08
C ALA A 21 -3.75 -22.47 -42.29
N GLY A 22 -3.89 -23.35 -43.28
CA GLY A 22 -2.94 -24.44 -43.56
C GLY A 22 -1.88 -24.14 -44.63
N LEU A 23 -1.87 -22.94 -45.24
CA LEU A 23 -0.97 -22.62 -46.36
C LEU A 23 -0.26 -21.27 -46.24
N PHE A 24 0.14 -20.88 -45.02
CA PHE A 24 1.08 -19.76 -44.82
C PHE A 24 2.10 -20.04 -43.71
N LEU A 25 2.44 -21.31 -43.47
CA LEU A 25 3.66 -21.70 -42.76
C LEU A 25 4.76 -21.99 -43.77
N LEU A 26 5.48 -20.95 -44.23
CA LEU A 26 6.85 -21.12 -44.73
C LEU A 26 7.72 -19.85 -44.78
N ILE A 27 7.28 -18.69 -44.30
CA ILE A 27 8.17 -17.53 -44.14
C ILE A 27 7.79 -16.78 -42.85
N ALA A 28 8.75 -16.65 -41.94
CA ALA A 28 8.74 -15.92 -40.66
C ALA A 28 8.09 -16.62 -39.45
N GLY A 29 8.97 -17.21 -38.61
CA GLY A 29 8.97 -17.02 -37.15
C GLY A 29 7.83 -17.65 -36.33
N VAL A 30 8.19 -18.61 -35.48
CA VAL A 30 7.32 -19.23 -34.46
C VAL A 30 6.73 -18.17 -33.53
N ILE A 31 5.42 -17.91 -33.62
CA ILE A 31 4.66 -17.18 -32.60
C ILE A 31 4.04 -18.23 -31.67
N VAL A 32 4.53 -18.31 -30.44
CA VAL A 32 3.85 -19.06 -29.37
C VAL A 32 2.74 -18.16 -28.82
N ALA A 33 1.49 -18.41 -29.23
CA ALA A 33 0.33 -17.79 -28.62
C ALA A 33 -0.13 -18.63 -27.41
N HIS A 34 0.14 -18.15 -26.19
CA HIS A 34 -0.47 -18.72 -24.98
C HIS A 34 -1.91 -18.21 -24.87
N TRP A 35 -2.87 -19.12 -24.81
CA TRP A 35 -4.30 -18.83 -24.69
C TRP A 35 -4.61 -18.45 -23.24
N VAL A 36 -5.05 -17.21 -22.97
CA VAL A 36 -5.53 -16.78 -21.65
C VAL A 36 -7.06 -16.68 -21.70
N ARG A 37 -7.73 -17.33 -20.75
CA ARG A 37 -9.18 -17.29 -20.59
C ARG A 37 -9.64 -15.86 -20.28
N GLN A 38 -10.64 -15.42 -21.02
CA GLN A 38 -11.21 -14.07 -21.01
C GLN A 38 -11.67 -13.61 -19.60
N SER A 39 -11.32 -12.38 -19.24
CA SER A 39 -12.15 -11.50 -18.41
C SER A 39 -12.44 -10.22 -19.19
N ALA A 40 -13.69 -9.79 -19.10
CA ALA A 40 -14.36 -8.83 -19.96
C ALA A 40 -13.66 -7.47 -20.11
N GLY A 41 -13.55 -7.02 -21.37
CA GLY A 41 -13.73 -5.62 -21.74
C GLY A 41 -12.50 -4.70 -21.59
N ARG A 42 -11.56 -4.78 -22.54
CA ARG A 42 -10.88 -3.67 -23.26
C ARG A 42 -9.59 -4.20 -23.91
N MET A 43 -9.55 -4.25 -25.24
CA MET A 43 -8.31 -4.53 -25.99
C MET A 43 -7.62 -3.20 -26.29
N SER A 44 -6.43 -2.99 -25.72
CA SER A 44 -5.53 -1.91 -26.13
C SER A 44 -4.56 -2.48 -27.17
N VAL A 45 -4.62 -1.97 -28.40
CA VAL A 45 -3.67 -2.31 -29.46
C VAL A 45 -2.58 -1.24 -29.46
N VAL A 46 -1.37 -1.61 -29.05
CA VAL A 46 -0.19 -0.75 -29.15
C VAL A 46 0.46 -1.00 -30.50
N VAL A 47 0.38 -0.03 -31.41
CA VAL A 47 1.17 -0.01 -32.65
C VAL A 47 2.40 0.85 -32.40
N ALA A 48 3.57 0.23 -32.31
CA ALA A 48 4.84 0.95 -32.30
C ALA A 48 5.36 1.13 -33.74
N PRO A 49 5.54 2.36 -34.25
CA PRO A 49 6.25 2.56 -35.51
C PRO A 49 7.77 2.54 -35.27
N LEU A 50 8.47 1.65 -35.99
CA LEU A 50 9.92 1.72 -36.15
C LEU A 50 10.29 3.03 -36.84
N VAL A 51 11.05 3.89 -36.14
CA VAL A 51 11.68 5.07 -36.74
C VAL A 51 13.14 4.72 -37.05
N LEU A 52 13.46 4.62 -38.34
CA LEU A 52 14.83 4.58 -38.86
C LEU A 52 15.22 6.00 -39.33
N LEU A 53 16.46 6.37 -38.99
CA LEU A 53 17.24 7.59 -39.30
C LEU A 53 16.77 8.49 -40.47
N GLY A 54 16.81 9.82 -40.21
CA GLY A 54 16.96 10.84 -41.25
C GLY A 54 16.55 12.23 -40.76
N GLY A 55 17.52 13.10 -40.47
CA GLY A 55 17.25 14.47 -40.07
C GLY A 55 16.74 15.35 -41.21
N LEU A 56 15.87 16.31 -40.89
CA LEU A 56 15.86 17.65 -41.44
C LEU A 56 14.92 18.52 -40.60
N VAL A 57 15.44 19.67 -40.17
CA VAL A 57 14.75 20.73 -39.43
C VAL A 57 13.69 21.36 -40.34
N LEU A 58 12.43 21.39 -39.89
CA LEU A 58 11.43 22.39 -40.27
C LEU A 58 10.26 22.31 -39.28
N ALA A 59 10.10 23.35 -38.47
CA ALA A 59 8.94 23.56 -37.63
C ALA A 59 7.72 23.92 -38.49
N PRO A 60 6.53 23.43 -38.11
CA PRO A 60 5.34 24.25 -38.20
C PRO A 60 4.62 24.34 -36.85
N GLN A 61 4.11 25.54 -36.61
CA GLN A 61 3.32 25.94 -35.46
C GLN A 61 2.01 25.16 -35.44
N VAL A 62 1.67 24.50 -34.32
CA VAL A 62 0.33 23.97 -34.07
C VAL A 62 -0.31 24.85 -33.01
N THR A 63 -1.32 25.60 -33.45
CA THR A 63 -2.29 26.30 -32.61
C THR A 63 -3.15 25.28 -31.87
N ASP A 64 -3.10 25.31 -30.55
CA ASP A 64 -3.94 24.51 -29.66
C ASP A 64 -5.12 25.38 -29.15
N PRO A 65 -6.37 25.12 -29.54
CA PRO A 65 -7.52 25.87 -29.08
C PRO A 65 -8.27 25.11 -27.97
N CYS A 66 -7.66 24.95 -26.80
CA CYS A 66 -8.36 24.50 -25.59
C CYS A 66 -7.67 24.99 -24.31
N VAL A 67 -7.69 26.32 -24.08
CA VAL A 67 -7.47 26.90 -22.75
C VAL A 67 -8.84 27.29 -22.19
N SER A 68 -9.31 26.54 -21.19
CA SER A 68 -10.45 26.95 -20.37
C SER A 68 -9.95 27.83 -19.21
N PRO A 69 -10.66 28.92 -18.89
CA PRO A 69 -10.18 29.93 -17.96
C PRO A 69 -10.25 29.48 -16.50
N THR A 70 -9.18 29.83 -15.78
CA THR A 70 -9.06 29.90 -14.32
C THR A 70 -10.22 30.68 -13.70
N THR A 71 -11.00 30.04 -12.83
CA THR A 71 -11.89 30.72 -11.89
C THR A 71 -11.24 30.78 -10.52
N THR A 72 -10.72 31.95 -10.18
CA THR A 72 -10.40 32.40 -8.83
C THR A 72 -11.68 32.40 -8.00
N THR A 73 -11.74 31.64 -6.90
CA THR A 73 -12.84 31.73 -5.93
C THR A 73 -12.34 32.31 -4.63
N THR A 74 -12.83 33.52 -4.36
CA THR A 74 -12.63 34.35 -3.18
C THR A 74 -13.12 33.67 -1.90
N ALA A 75 -12.32 33.78 -0.84
CA ALA A 75 -12.62 33.33 0.50
C ALA A 75 -13.86 34.04 1.09
N ALA A 76 -14.78 33.26 1.66
CA ALA A 76 -15.90 33.77 2.45
C ALA A 76 -15.57 33.68 3.95
N THR A 77 -15.45 34.84 4.57
CA THR A 77 -15.36 35.04 6.03
C THR A 77 -16.65 34.55 6.69
N THR A 78 -16.55 33.61 7.62
CA THR A 78 -17.68 33.23 8.50
C THR A 78 -17.42 33.79 9.89
N THR A 79 -18.30 34.67 10.34
CA THR A 79 -18.31 35.29 11.66
C THR A 79 -18.73 34.29 12.73
N THR A 80 -17.88 34.12 13.74
CA THR A 80 -18.17 33.39 14.98
C THR A 80 -19.12 34.21 15.86
N VAL A 81 -20.29 33.67 16.17
CA VAL A 81 -21.19 34.20 17.21
C VAL A 81 -21.08 33.36 18.48
N THR A 82 -20.59 34.00 19.54
CA THR A 82 -20.49 33.50 20.91
C THR A 82 -21.88 33.38 21.54
N PRO A 83 -22.27 32.24 22.16
CA PRO A 83 -23.48 32.20 22.98
C PRO A 83 -23.22 32.80 24.37
N THR A 84 -23.96 33.87 24.68
CA THR A 84 -24.09 34.49 26.00
C THR A 84 -24.77 33.52 26.97
N SER A 85 -24.15 33.26 28.13
CA SER A 85 -24.75 32.50 29.22
C SER A 85 -25.63 33.40 30.09
N THR A 86 -26.90 33.03 30.25
CA THR A 86 -27.84 33.63 31.20
C THR A 86 -27.97 32.72 32.42
N THR A 87 -27.53 33.20 33.59
CA THR A 87 -27.70 32.50 34.87
C THR A 87 -29.08 32.82 35.43
N THR A 88 -29.93 31.81 35.61
CA THR A 88 -31.19 31.91 36.36
C THR A 88 -31.18 30.88 37.47
N THR A 89 -31.12 31.37 38.71
CA THR A 89 -31.17 30.57 39.94
C THR A 89 -32.62 30.28 40.28
N VAL A 90 -33.02 29.00 40.30
CA VAL A 90 -34.32 28.55 40.84
C VAL A 90 -34.07 27.36 41.77
N ALA A 91 -34.73 27.42 42.92
CA ALA A 91 -34.57 26.54 44.08
C ALA A 91 -34.98 25.09 43.81
N GLU A 92 -34.33 24.18 44.54
CA GLU A 92 -34.53 22.73 44.53
C GLU A 92 -35.97 22.32 44.86
N THR A 93 -36.49 21.38 44.08
CA THR A 93 -37.61 20.52 44.48
C THR A 93 -37.32 19.12 43.95
N THR A 94 -36.90 18.25 44.86
CA THR A 94 -36.58 16.84 44.61
C THR A 94 -37.84 16.10 44.20
N THR A 95 -37.94 15.75 42.92
CA THR A 95 -38.97 14.83 42.41
C THR A 95 -38.25 13.68 41.72
N THR A 96 -38.34 12.49 42.31
CA THR A 96 -37.77 11.25 41.79
C THR A 96 -38.51 10.85 40.51
N VAL A 97 -37.90 11.10 39.36
CA VAL A 97 -38.34 10.59 38.06
C VAL A 97 -37.41 9.45 37.67
N THR A 98 -37.95 8.24 37.60
CA THR A 98 -37.25 7.06 37.11
C THR A 98 -36.90 7.27 35.63
N GLU A 99 -35.63 7.57 35.36
CA GLU A 99 -35.08 7.73 34.02
C GLU A 99 -35.03 6.36 33.33
N ALA A 100 -35.89 6.15 32.33
CA ALA A 100 -35.80 4.99 31.47
C ALA A 100 -34.57 5.14 30.57
N THR A 101 -33.49 4.45 30.92
CA THR A 101 -32.27 4.36 30.11
C THR A 101 -32.61 3.77 28.75
N THR A 102 -32.71 4.64 27.74
CA THR A 102 -32.87 4.22 26.34
C THR A 102 -31.49 3.86 25.82
N THR A 103 -31.17 2.57 25.81
CA THR A 103 -29.95 2.04 25.18
C THR A 103 -30.09 2.19 23.67
N THR A 104 -29.57 3.27 23.11
CA THR A 104 -29.44 3.42 21.66
C THR A 104 -28.32 2.50 21.19
N THR A 105 -28.67 1.29 20.76
CA THR A 105 -27.74 0.40 20.07
C THR A 105 -27.49 0.98 18.69
N THR A 106 -26.45 1.80 18.54
CA THR A 106 -25.91 2.20 17.23
C THR A 106 -25.35 0.94 16.59
N THR A 107 -26.10 0.34 15.67
CA THR A 107 -25.57 -0.66 14.76
C THR A 107 -24.65 0.07 13.79
N THR A 108 -23.35 0.09 14.09
CA THR A 108 -22.33 0.62 13.17
C THR A 108 -22.23 -0.33 11.99
N THR A 109 -22.92 -0.01 10.89
CA THR A 109 -22.73 -0.68 9.62
C THR A 109 -21.34 -0.33 9.13
N LEU A 110 -20.41 -1.31 9.15
CA LEU A 110 -19.05 -1.14 8.65
C LEU A 110 -19.10 -0.71 7.17
N ALA A 111 -18.33 0.32 6.82
CA ALA A 111 -18.16 0.73 5.44
C ALA A 111 -17.53 -0.41 4.61
N PRO A 112 -17.87 -0.56 3.32
CA PRO A 112 -17.22 -1.55 2.47
C PRO A 112 -15.71 -1.25 2.35
N ALA A 113 -14.89 -2.30 2.40
CA ALA A 113 -13.44 -2.17 2.24
C ALA A 113 -13.10 -1.66 0.82
N LEU A 114 -12.25 -0.64 0.75
CA LEU A 114 -11.78 -0.03 -0.50
C LEU A 114 -10.67 -0.87 -1.15
N TYR A 115 -9.83 -1.49 -0.34
CA TYR A 115 -8.75 -2.39 -0.76
C TYR A 115 -8.95 -3.78 -0.14
N GLN A 116 -8.44 -4.80 -0.82
CA GLN A 116 -8.37 -6.17 -0.34
C GLN A 116 -6.91 -6.60 -0.19
N VAL A 117 -6.68 -7.64 0.61
CA VAL A 117 -5.38 -8.28 0.71
C VAL A 117 -4.92 -8.76 -0.68
N GLY A 118 -3.69 -8.41 -1.04
CA GLY A 118 -3.08 -8.67 -2.34
C GLY A 118 -3.25 -7.55 -3.36
N ASP A 119 -4.09 -6.55 -3.10
CA ASP A 119 -4.21 -5.39 -3.98
C ASP A 119 -2.95 -4.49 -3.91
N PRO A 120 -2.62 -3.78 -5.00
CA PRO A 120 -1.66 -2.69 -4.94
C PRO A 120 -2.17 -1.60 -3.99
N GLY A 121 -1.34 -1.25 -3.01
CA GLY A 121 -1.63 -0.14 -2.10
C GLY A 121 -1.28 1.22 -2.73
N PRO A 122 -1.73 2.32 -2.11
CA PRO A 122 -1.60 3.66 -2.67
C PRO A 122 -0.15 4.15 -2.79
N ALA A 123 0.79 3.55 -2.04
CA ALA A 123 2.22 3.88 -2.13
C ALA A 123 3.00 2.95 -3.08
N GLY A 124 2.31 2.07 -3.81
CA GLY A 124 2.92 1.11 -4.73
C GLY A 124 3.39 -0.19 -4.04
N GLY A 125 3.07 -0.38 -2.76
CA GLY A 125 3.24 -1.64 -2.06
C GLY A 125 2.10 -2.63 -2.33
N THR A 126 2.07 -3.70 -1.55
CA THR A 126 0.99 -4.71 -1.58
C THR A 126 0.25 -4.72 -0.26
N VAL A 127 -1.07 -4.58 -0.30
CA VAL A 127 -1.92 -4.64 0.89
C VAL A 127 -1.85 -6.05 1.49
N PHE A 128 -1.48 -6.16 2.77
CA PHE A 128 -1.35 -7.45 3.45
C PHE A 128 -2.33 -7.65 4.60
N TYR A 129 -2.88 -6.57 5.15
CA TYR A 129 -3.85 -6.64 6.24
C TYR A 129 -4.95 -5.59 6.06
N VAL A 130 -6.20 -6.00 6.34
CA VAL A 130 -7.39 -5.14 6.28
C VAL A 130 -8.28 -5.42 7.48
N ASP A 131 -8.59 -4.37 8.24
CA ASP A 131 -9.52 -4.44 9.36
C ASP A 131 -10.38 -3.18 9.42
N MET A 132 -11.62 -3.33 8.97
CA MET A 132 -12.59 -2.24 8.91
C MET A 132 -13.09 -1.79 10.28
N ALA A 133 -12.85 -2.56 11.35
CA ALA A 133 -13.20 -2.17 12.71
C ALA A 133 -12.21 -1.15 13.31
N ARG A 134 -11.03 -0.99 12.71
CA ARG A 134 -10.05 0.05 13.09
C ARG A 134 -10.58 1.44 12.72
N ALA A 135 -9.99 2.46 13.34
CA ALA A 135 -10.31 3.84 13.04
C ALA A 135 -10.03 4.16 11.56
N VAL A 136 -10.89 4.96 10.93
CA VAL A 136 -10.72 5.42 9.55
C VAL A 136 -9.34 6.05 9.39
N GLY A 137 -8.59 5.61 8.37
CA GLY A 137 -7.19 6.00 8.16
C GLY A 137 -6.15 5.06 8.80
N SER A 138 -6.57 3.95 9.40
CA SER A 138 -5.69 2.92 9.97
C SER A 138 -6.20 1.50 9.70
N GLN A 139 -7.04 1.36 8.67
CA GLN A 139 -7.80 0.16 8.36
C GLN A 139 -7.02 -0.78 7.43
N TYR A 140 -6.06 -0.26 6.69
CA TYR A 140 -5.29 -1.00 5.70
C TYR A 140 -3.81 -0.93 6.06
N PHE A 141 -3.09 -2.00 5.77
CA PHE A 141 -1.64 -2.03 5.84
C PHE A 141 -1.09 -2.55 4.51
N GLU A 142 -0.05 -1.88 4.00
CA GLU A 142 0.69 -2.33 2.84
C GLU A 142 2.16 -2.57 3.17
N ALA A 143 2.74 -3.60 2.57
CA ALA A 143 4.16 -3.90 2.62
C ALA A 143 4.85 -3.24 1.43
N ALA A 144 6.03 -2.66 1.66
CA ALA A 144 6.85 -2.10 0.60
C ALA A 144 7.19 -3.19 -0.43
N CYS A 145 7.47 -2.78 -1.66
CA CYS A 145 7.90 -3.72 -2.68
C CYS A 145 9.28 -4.33 -2.37
N ALA A 146 9.55 -5.48 -2.98
CA ALA A 146 10.86 -6.10 -3.00
C ALA A 146 11.92 -5.11 -3.50
N GLY A 147 13.05 -5.03 -2.80
CA GLY A 147 14.11 -4.10 -3.21
C GLY A 147 13.92 -2.62 -2.91
N TRP A 148 12.92 -2.23 -2.08
CA TRP A 148 12.53 -0.81 -1.82
C TRP A 148 13.64 0.19 -1.47
N SER A 149 14.85 -0.25 -1.14
CA SER A 149 15.91 0.57 -0.55
C SER A 149 16.37 1.76 -1.40
N ASP A 150 16.08 1.78 -2.70
CA ASP A 150 16.35 2.91 -3.60
C ASP A 150 15.15 3.87 -3.77
N GLY A 151 14.07 3.64 -3.02
CA GLY A 151 12.83 4.42 -3.11
C GLY A 151 11.98 4.09 -4.34
N THR A 152 12.26 2.98 -5.03
CA THR A 152 11.53 2.54 -6.23
C THR A 152 11.13 1.07 -6.16
N CYS A 153 10.13 0.70 -6.96
CA CYS A 153 9.70 -0.69 -7.14
C CYS A 153 10.11 -1.17 -8.54
N GLY A 154 11.25 -1.85 -8.65
CA GLY A 154 11.72 -2.40 -9.93
C GLY A 154 13.24 -2.40 -10.15
N GLY A 155 14.03 -2.00 -9.14
CA GLY A 155 15.48 -2.12 -9.12
C GLY A 155 15.97 -3.54 -8.75
N ASP A 156 17.06 -3.62 -7.98
CA ASP A 156 17.44 -4.87 -7.32
C ASP A 156 16.31 -5.30 -6.38
N LEU A 157 15.71 -6.46 -6.64
CA LEU A 157 14.56 -6.96 -5.87
C LEU A 157 14.98 -7.57 -4.52
N THR A 158 16.26 -7.50 -4.16
CA THR A 158 16.79 -8.01 -2.90
C THR A 158 16.62 -6.98 -1.80
N ASP A 159 16.09 -7.43 -0.69
CA ASP A 159 15.84 -6.57 0.46
C ASP A 159 17.18 -6.25 1.15
N PRO A 160 17.36 -5.05 1.73
CA PRO A 160 18.58 -4.78 2.45
C PRO A 160 18.61 -5.59 3.77
N GLN A 161 19.78 -6.13 4.10
CA GLN A 161 20.04 -6.66 5.44
C GLN A 161 20.57 -5.55 6.35
N LYS A 162 20.04 -5.45 7.57
CA LYS A 162 20.44 -4.47 8.58
C LYS A 162 20.55 -5.09 9.95
N GLN A 163 21.30 -4.42 10.81
CA GLN A 163 21.24 -4.65 12.24
C GLN A 163 19.90 -4.16 12.78
N TRP A 164 19.33 -4.85 13.76
CA TRP A 164 18.06 -4.45 14.36
C TRP A 164 18.19 -3.09 15.06
N GLY A 165 19.28 -2.94 15.82
CA GLY A 165 19.61 -1.77 16.62
C GLY A 165 20.95 -1.95 17.33
N CYS A 166 21.22 -1.10 18.30
CA CYS A 166 22.51 -1.00 18.97
C CYS A 166 22.69 -2.11 20.03
N ILE A 167 23.90 -2.64 20.16
CA ILE A 167 24.24 -3.59 21.24
C ILE A 167 24.32 -2.85 22.58
N GLY A 168 23.73 -3.43 23.63
CA GLY A 168 23.86 -2.92 25.00
C GLY A 168 23.03 -1.67 25.31
N VAL A 169 22.19 -1.24 24.36
CA VAL A 169 21.17 -0.21 24.58
C VAL A 169 19.85 -0.91 24.88
N GLU A 170 19.28 -0.62 26.06
CA GLU A 170 17.93 -1.07 26.39
C GLU A 170 16.91 -0.10 25.78
N ILE A 171 16.08 -0.61 24.87
CA ILE A 171 15.08 0.20 24.18
C ILE A 171 13.73 -0.01 24.87
N SER A 172 13.29 0.98 25.63
CA SER A 172 11.95 0.99 26.23
C SER A 172 10.91 1.35 25.17
N GLY A 173 9.75 0.69 25.19
CA GLY A 173 8.63 1.02 24.31
C GLY A 173 8.60 0.27 22.98
N ALA A 174 9.55 -0.64 22.72
CA ALA A 174 9.59 -1.48 21.51
C ALA A 174 9.08 -2.93 21.73
N ALA A 175 8.52 -3.24 22.90
CA ALA A 175 8.15 -4.62 23.25
C ALA A 175 6.75 -5.06 22.75
N ALA A 176 5.98 -4.17 22.14
CA ALA A 176 4.62 -4.48 21.72
C ALA A 176 4.63 -5.37 20.46
N ALA A 177 3.84 -6.45 20.47
CA ALA A 177 3.79 -7.41 19.36
C ALA A 177 2.61 -7.18 18.40
N ALA A 178 1.52 -6.60 18.90
CA ALA A 178 0.22 -6.59 18.24
C ALA A 178 0.20 -5.84 16.90
N ILE A 179 -0.82 -6.14 16.09
CA ILE A 179 -1.06 -5.41 14.83
C ILE A 179 -1.42 -3.95 15.12
N GLY A 180 -0.65 -3.03 14.55
CA GLY A 180 -0.74 -1.59 14.77
C GLY A 180 0.34 -1.03 15.68
N THR A 181 1.23 -1.85 16.25
CA THR A 181 2.28 -1.37 17.16
C THR A 181 3.63 -1.19 16.48
N GLY A 182 3.79 -1.60 15.22
CA GLY A 182 5.07 -1.52 14.52
C GLY A 182 5.62 -0.09 14.44
N LYS A 183 4.76 0.90 14.16
CA LYS A 183 5.15 2.32 14.12
C LYS A 183 5.65 2.82 15.48
N GLN A 184 4.90 2.53 16.54
CA GLN A 184 5.28 2.91 17.90
C GLN A 184 6.63 2.32 18.30
N ASN A 185 6.84 1.03 18.02
CA ASN A 185 8.10 0.36 18.31
C ASN A 185 9.25 0.97 17.50
N THR A 186 9.03 1.21 16.20
CA THR A 186 10.02 1.84 15.30
C THR A 186 10.45 3.20 15.85
N ASP A 187 9.49 4.04 16.25
CA ASP A 187 9.73 5.35 16.85
C ASP A 187 10.55 5.26 18.13
N ALA A 188 10.27 4.26 18.98
CA ALA A 188 11.04 4.01 20.20
C ALA A 188 12.48 3.57 19.90
N ILE A 189 12.69 2.75 18.87
CA ILE A 189 14.02 2.28 18.48
C ILE A 189 14.89 3.42 17.97
N ILE A 190 14.31 4.37 17.21
CA ILE A 190 15.06 5.47 16.60
C ILE A 190 15.10 6.74 17.47
N ASP A 191 14.47 6.71 18.65
CA ASP A 191 14.39 7.85 19.58
C ASP A 191 15.79 8.42 19.85
N PRO A 192 16.01 9.73 19.68
CA PRO A 192 17.34 10.32 19.75
C PRO A 192 17.91 10.39 21.18
N VAL A 193 17.10 10.12 22.21
CA VAL A 193 17.49 10.22 23.62
C VAL A 193 17.66 8.83 24.25
N ASN A 194 16.72 7.92 23.98
CA ASN A 194 16.60 6.61 24.62
C ASN A 194 16.73 5.43 23.64
N GLY A 195 16.76 5.70 22.34
CA GLY A 195 16.88 4.70 21.29
C GLY A 195 18.32 4.45 20.86
N CYS A 196 18.46 3.80 19.70
CA CYS A 196 19.74 3.54 19.06
C CYS A 196 20.17 4.72 18.18
N PRO A 197 21.35 5.34 18.46
CA PRO A 197 21.83 6.49 17.69
C PRO A 197 22.33 6.16 16.28
N ASP A 198 22.57 4.88 15.97
CA ASP A 198 23.14 4.48 14.68
C ASP A 198 22.18 4.77 13.53
N SER A 199 22.74 5.21 12.40
CA SER A 199 21.94 5.61 11.24
C SER A 199 21.57 4.44 10.32
N ASP A 200 22.37 3.38 10.29
CA ASP A 200 22.18 2.23 9.37
C ASP A 200 21.56 1.00 10.06
N ILE A 201 20.44 1.22 10.76
CA ILE A 201 19.69 0.18 11.46
C ILE A 201 18.32 -0.05 10.82
N ALA A 202 17.76 -1.24 11.00
CA ALA A 202 16.52 -1.70 10.38
C ALA A 202 15.35 -0.73 10.58
N ALA A 203 15.13 -0.26 11.82
CA ALA A 203 14.06 0.67 12.14
C ALA A 203 14.24 2.03 11.45
N ARG A 204 15.48 2.55 11.41
CA ARG A 204 15.75 3.87 10.83
C ARG A 204 15.65 3.88 9.32
N VAL A 205 16.20 2.87 8.64
CA VAL A 205 16.05 2.77 7.18
C VAL A 205 14.60 2.58 6.75
N ALA A 206 13.77 1.96 7.60
CA ALA A 206 12.33 1.84 7.36
C ALA A 206 11.60 3.16 7.56
N ASP A 207 11.91 3.92 8.62
CA ASP A 207 11.31 5.23 8.93
C ASP A 207 11.71 6.32 7.92
N GLU A 208 12.96 6.28 7.43
CA GLU A 208 13.48 7.24 6.45
C GLU A 208 13.05 6.93 5.00
N LEU A 209 12.38 5.78 4.76
CA LEU A 209 11.93 5.40 3.44
C LEU A 209 10.90 6.40 2.91
N VAL A 210 11.14 6.87 1.69
CA VAL A 210 10.13 7.55 0.86
C VAL A 210 9.84 6.68 -0.36
N LEU A 211 8.63 6.15 -0.45
CA LEU A 211 8.19 5.28 -1.54
C LEU A 211 6.76 5.66 -1.95
N GLY A 212 6.50 5.77 -3.26
CA GLY A 212 5.19 6.17 -3.78
C GLY A 212 4.72 7.56 -3.34
N GLY A 213 5.64 8.43 -2.93
CA GLY A 213 5.33 9.76 -2.37
C GLY A 213 4.90 9.74 -0.90
N GLN A 214 4.98 8.59 -0.22
CA GLN A 214 4.69 8.44 1.21
C GLN A 214 5.97 8.26 2.02
N SER A 215 5.99 8.80 3.24
CA SER A 215 7.14 8.82 4.15
C SER A 215 6.77 8.38 5.57
N ASP A 216 5.71 7.59 5.71
CA ASP A 216 5.13 7.07 6.96
C ASP A 216 5.39 5.56 7.11
N TRP A 217 6.44 5.06 6.46
CA TRP A 217 6.88 3.68 6.52
C TRP A 217 7.54 3.36 7.87
N PHE A 218 7.47 2.11 8.30
CA PHE A 218 8.04 1.67 9.56
C PHE A 218 8.39 0.18 9.54
N LEU A 219 9.17 -0.27 10.53
CA LEU A 219 9.51 -1.68 10.70
C LEU A 219 8.31 -2.40 11.36
N PRO A 220 7.74 -3.45 10.74
CA PRO A 220 6.53 -4.10 11.24
C PRO A 220 6.73 -4.72 12.62
N SER A 221 5.70 -4.73 13.46
CA SER A 221 5.68 -5.57 14.67
C SER A 221 5.71 -7.05 14.29
N ILE A 222 5.98 -7.92 15.26
CA ILE A 222 6.08 -9.36 14.96
C ILE A 222 4.74 -9.95 14.49
N ASP A 223 3.59 -9.44 14.96
CA ASP A 223 2.29 -9.90 14.48
C ASP A 223 1.98 -9.32 13.09
N GLU A 224 2.36 -8.08 12.79
CA GLU A 224 2.25 -7.53 11.42
C GLU A 224 3.13 -8.31 10.42
N LEU A 225 4.34 -8.68 10.84
CA LEU A 225 5.24 -9.50 10.05
C LEU A 225 4.69 -10.92 9.85
N HIS A 226 3.95 -11.44 10.83
CA HIS A 226 3.24 -12.71 10.71
C HIS A 226 2.11 -12.64 9.67
N GLU A 227 1.30 -11.59 9.68
CA GLU A 227 0.27 -11.37 8.65
C GLU A 227 0.89 -11.33 7.24
N MET A 228 2.05 -10.66 7.08
CA MET A 228 2.77 -10.66 5.82
C MET A 228 3.20 -12.07 5.36
N TYR A 229 3.56 -12.95 6.29
CA TYR A 229 3.94 -14.33 5.98
C TYR A 229 2.74 -15.17 5.51
N ASP A 230 1.58 -14.98 6.13
CA ASP A 230 0.35 -15.69 5.74
C ASP A 230 -0.06 -15.36 4.29
N VAL A 231 0.28 -14.16 3.82
CA VAL A 231 -0.03 -13.69 2.46
C VAL A 231 1.22 -13.51 1.59
N GLN A 232 2.34 -14.12 1.98
CA GLN A 232 3.66 -13.86 1.38
C GLN A 232 3.72 -14.07 -0.13
N THR A 233 2.88 -14.97 -0.68
CA THR A 233 2.81 -15.21 -2.12
C THR A 233 2.22 -14.03 -2.88
N ALA A 234 1.34 -13.25 -2.24
CA ALA A 234 0.74 -12.05 -2.84
C ALA A 234 1.71 -10.86 -2.78
N ILE A 235 2.45 -10.70 -1.67
CA ILE A 235 3.48 -9.67 -1.52
C ILE A 235 4.69 -9.96 -2.43
N GLY A 236 5.19 -11.20 -2.38
CA GLY A 236 6.31 -11.68 -3.19
C GLY A 236 7.67 -11.10 -2.79
N GLY A 237 8.73 -11.63 -3.41
CA GLY A 237 10.09 -11.08 -3.34
C GLY A 237 10.82 -11.25 -2.00
N PHE A 238 10.32 -12.07 -1.08
CA PHE A 238 11.05 -12.41 0.13
C PHE A 238 12.28 -13.29 -0.19
N SER A 239 13.39 -12.99 0.47
CA SER A 239 14.61 -13.79 0.46
C SER A 239 14.49 -14.98 1.43
N GLU A 240 15.27 -16.04 1.19
CA GLU A 240 15.23 -17.28 1.99
C GLU A 240 15.93 -17.19 3.36
N ASP A 241 15.62 -16.14 4.12
CA ASP A 241 16.23 -15.85 5.42
C ASP A 241 15.24 -15.17 6.38
N TYR A 242 15.74 -14.78 7.55
CA TYR A 242 15.00 -14.03 8.55
C TYR A 242 14.79 -12.57 8.15
N TYR A 243 13.64 -12.07 8.57
CA TYR A 243 13.24 -10.68 8.49
C TYR A 243 13.06 -10.12 9.89
N TRP A 244 13.58 -8.91 10.12
CA TRP A 244 13.39 -8.23 11.38
C TRP A 244 11.94 -7.77 11.54
N SER A 245 11.41 -7.92 12.75
CA SER A 245 10.31 -7.12 13.25
C SER A 245 10.83 -6.01 14.17
N SER A 246 10.01 -5.02 14.50
CA SER A 246 10.30 -3.99 15.49
C SER A 246 10.09 -4.44 16.93
N THR A 247 9.64 -5.68 17.16
CA THR A 247 9.34 -6.18 18.51
C THR A 247 10.62 -6.61 19.25
N ASP A 248 10.88 -5.96 20.37
CA ASP A 248 11.92 -6.31 21.34
C ASP A 248 11.40 -7.36 22.34
N ASP A 249 12.09 -8.48 22.49
CA ASP A 249 11.73 -9.55 23.44
C ASP A 249 12.45 -9.38 24.80
N GLY A 250 13.15 -8.27 24.99
CA GLY A 250 13.94 -7.96 26.17
C GLY A 250 15.37 -8.48 26.10
N GLY A 251 16.23 -7.88 26.93
CA GLY A 251 17.65 -8.19 26.98
C GLY A 251 18.32 -8.10 25.60
N TYR A 252 18.95 -9.19 25.17
CA TYR A 252 19.64 -9.27 23.89
C TYR A 252 18.82 -9.95 22.78
N SER A 253 17.53 -10.19 22.98
CA SER A 253 16.69 -10.92 22.03
C SER A 253 15.72 -9.98 21.31
N LYS A 254 15.80 -9.92 19.98
CA LYS A 254 14.94 -9.13 19.09
C LYS A 254 14.18 -10.08 18.18
N ARG A 255 12.89 -9.84 17.96
CA ARG A 255 12.03 -10.80 17.24
C ARG A 255 12.27 -10.72 15.73
N ALA A 256 12.50 -11.87 15.12
CA ALA A 256 12.61 -12.04 13.67
C ALA A 256 11.78 -13.24 13.21
N GLN A 257 11.42 -13.24 11.93
CA GLN A 257 10.64 -14.31 11.32
C GLN A 257 11.27 -14.78 10.01
N TYR A 258 11.31 -16.09 9.81
CA TYR A 258 11.76 -16.72 8.57
C TYR A 258 10.62 -16.79 7.56
N PHE A 259 10.87 -16.37 6.31
CA PHE A 259 9.81 -16.31 5.29
C PHE A 259 9.75 -17.53 4.37
N VAL A 260 10.87 -18.15 3.98
CA VAL A 260 10.84 -19.20 2.95
C VAL A 260 10.99 -20.59 3.52
N GLY A 261 9.87 -21.28 3.78
CA GLY A 261 9.88 -22.68 4.19
C GLY A 261 8.92 -22.93 5.35
N ALA A 262 9.35 -23.73 6.32
CA ALA A 262 8.55 -23.91 7.54
C ALA A 262 8.62 -22.64 8.39
N PHE A 263 7.44 -22.13 8.77
CA PHE A 263 7.29 -21.00 9.69
C PHE A 263 8.20 -21.14 10.92
N SER A 264 8.99 -20.10 11.20
CA SER A 264 9.82 -20.03 12.39
C SER A 264 9.99 -18.57 12.81
N GLN A 265 9.67 -18.29 14.07
CA GLN A 265 10.04 -17.05 14.74
C GLN A 265 11.17 -17.32 15.72
N VAL A 266 12.14 -16.42 15.76
CA VAL A 266 13.34 -16.55 16.59
C VAL A 266 13.65 -15.25 17.32
N GLY A 267 14.43 -15.38 18.38
CA GLY A 267 15.19 -14.28 18.95
C GLY A 267 16.53 -14.15 18.22
N GLY A 268 16.83 -12.96 17.70
CA GLY A 268 18.13 -12.60 17.17
C GLY A 268 18.82 -11.58 18.06
N THR A 269 20.16 -11.54 18.04
CA THR A 269 20.91 -10.47 18.69
C THR A 269 20.84 -9.20 17.86
N PRO A 270 20.88 -7.99 18.48
CA PRO A 270 20.69 -6.73 17.75
C PRO A 270 21.68 -6.52 16.59
N ASN A 271 22.86 -7.15 16.66
CA ASN A 271 23.93 -7.05 15.68
C ASN A 271 23.86 -8.06 14.53
N ASN A 272 22.90 -8.98 14.54
CA ASN A 272 22.66 -9.86 13.41
C ASN A 272 22.15 -9.03 12.22
N ASN A 273 22.57 -9.40 11.02
CA ASN A 273 22.08 -8.80 9.78
C ASN A 273 20.94 -9.66 9.24
N PHE A 274 19.71 -9.17 9.35
CA PHE A 274 18.53 -9.80 8.75
C PHE A 274 17.83 -8.81 7.83
N TYR A 275 17.00 -9.35 6.94
CA TYR A 275 16.32 -8.55 5.93
C TYR A 275 15.27 -7.61 6.53
N VAL A 276 15.00 -6.52 5.82
CA VAL A 276 14.06 -5.48 6.24
C VAL A 276 13.03 -5.25 5.15
N ARG A 277 11.74 -5.37 5.53
CA ARG A 277 10.61 -5.06 4.67
C ARG A 277 9.67 -4.09 5.41
N PRO A 278 9.77 -2.78 5.13
CA PRO A 278 8.92 -1.78 5.75
C PRO A 278 7.45 -1.98 5.39
N VAL A 279 6.59 -1.53 6.29
CA VAL A 279 5.14 -1.48 6.11
C VAL A 279 4.64 -0.07 6.42
N ARG A 280 3.42 0.26 5.98
CA ARG A 280 2.71 1.47 6.39
C ARG A 280 1.23 1.17 6.62
N SER A 281 0.56 1.98 7.44
CA SER A 281 -0.88 1.90 7.71
C SER A 281 -1.62 3.11 7.13
N PHE A 282 -2.83 2.91 6.60
CA PHE A 282 -3.64 3.98 6.00
C PHE A 282 -5.15 3.70 6.00
#